data_AF-A0A941QNH4-F1
#
_entry.id   AF-A0A941QNH4-F1
#
_cell.length_a   1.000
_cell.length_b   1.000
_cell.length_c   1.000
_cell.angle_alpha   90.00
_cell.angle_beta   90.00
_cell.angle_gamma   90.00
#
_symmetry.space_group_name_H-M   'P 1'
#
loop_
_entity.id
_entity.type
_entity.pdbx_description
1 polymer ?
#
loop_
_entity_poly.entity_id
_entity_poly.type
_entity_poly.pdbx_seq_one_letter_code
_entity_poly.pdbx_strand_id
1 'polypeptide(L)' 'MATIVVKQIGSPIRRPAIQRQTLIGLGLNKMHKTRELEDTPSVRGMIRKIPHLVEIVEEKA' A
#
# COMPACT_ATOMS: atom_id res chain seq x y z
N MET A 1 13.45 13.68 3.44
CA MET A 1 12.03 13.32 3.25
C MET A 1 11.90 11.90 3.76
N ALA A 2 11.06 11.67 4.76
CA ALA A 2 10.86 10.32 5.27
C ALA A 2 10.20 9.44 4.20
N THR A 3 10.63 8.20 4.08
CA THR A 3 10.08 7.22 3.15
C THR A 3 9.58 5.99 3.90
N ILE A 4 8.52 5.38 3.37
CA ILE A 4 7.98 4.13 3.88
C ILE A 4 8.00 3.07 2.79
N VAL A 5 8.41 1.88 3.17
CA VAL A 5 8.45 0.72 2.27
C VAL A 5 7.20 -0.10 2.53
N VAL A 6 6.32 -0.18 1.52
CA VAL A 6 5.04 -0.87 1.63
C VAL A 6 5.03 -2.10 0.74
N LYS A 7 4.59 -3.23 1.30
CA LYS A 7 4.44 -4.51 0.60
C LYS A 7 2.99 -4.92 0.51
N GLN A 8 2.58 -5.44 -0.64
CA GLN A 8 1.27 -6.08 -0.77
C GLN A 8 1.30 -7.51 -0.23
N ILE A 9 0.56 -7.78 0.84
CA ILE A 9 0.43 -9.10 1.46
C ILE A 9 -0.87 -9.81 1.10
N GLY A 10 -1.92 -9.04 0.74
CA GLY A 10 -3.25 -9.59 0.45
C GLY A 10 -3.64 -9.46 -1.02
N SER A 11 -4.40 -10.44 -1.51
CA SER A 11 -4.94 -10.44 -2.87
C SER A 11 -6.17 -9.53 -3.01
N PRO A 12 -6.27 -8.74 -4.10
CA PRO A 12 -7.44 -7.92 -4.39
C PRO A 12 -8.60 -8.72 -5.02
N ILE A 13 -8.43 -10.02 -5.26
CA ILE A 13 -9.46 -10.88 -5.84
C ILE A 13 -10.65 -10.97 -4.87
N ARG A 14 -11.88 -10.84 -5.40
CA ARG A 14 -13.14 -10.83 -4.62
C ARG A 14 -13.21 -9.73 -3.55
N ARG A 15 -12.47 -8.62 -3.74
CA ARG A 15 -12.56 -7.41 -2.91
C ARG A 15 -13.30 -6.29 -3.65
N PRO A 16 -13.88 -5.30 -2.93
CA PRO A 16 -14.48 -4.13 -3.56
C PRO A 16 -13.52 -3.44 -4.53
N ALA A 17 -14.02 -2.98 -5.67
CA ALA A 17 -13.21 -2.37 -6.73
C ALA A 17 -12.35 -1.19 -6.24
N ILE A 18 -12.84 -0.43 -5.25
CA ILE A 18 -12.15 0.72 -4.65
C ILE A 18 -10.85 0.29 -3.95
N GLN A 19 -10.82 -0.88 -3.31
CA GLN A 19 -9.60 -1.40 -2.66
C GLN A 19 -8.54 -1.77 -3.70
N ARG A 20 -8.97 -2.37 -4.82
CA ARG A 20 -8.09 -2.66 -5.96
C ARG A 20 -7.54 -1.38 -6.58
N GLN A 21 -8.37 -0.35 -6.76
CA GLN A 21 -7.92 0.95 -7.26
C GLN A 21 -6.92 1.62 -6.31
N THR A 22 -7.13 1.50 -4.99
CA THR A 22 -6.18 2.00 -3.98
C THR A 22 -4.82 1.33 -4.11
N LEU A 23 -4.79 0.00 -4.25
CA LEU A 23 -3.54 -0.74 -4.50
C LEU A 23 -2.85 -0.30 -5.81
N ILE A 24 -3.59 -0.11 -6.89
CA ILE A 24 -3.05 0.39 -8.16
C ILE A 24 -2.50 1.81 -8.01
N GLY A 25 -3.19 2.71 -7.30
CA GLY A 25 -2.74 4.07 -7.02
C GLY A 25 -1.44 4.11 -6.21
N LEU A 26 -1.29 3.18 -5.28
CA LEU A 26 -0.03 2.97 -4.55
C LEU A 26 1.05 2.25 -5.39
N GLY A 27 0.74 1.79 -6.61
CA GLY A 27 1.64 1.05 -7.48
C GLY A 27 1.86 -0.42 -7.08
N LEU A 28 1.01 -0.94 -6.19
CA LEU A 28 0.98 -2.31 -5.69
C LEU A 28 0.03 -3.16 -6.56
N ASN A 29 0.46 -3.45 -7.79
CA ASN A 29 -0.36 -4.13 -8.79
C ASN A 29 -0.07 -5.64 -8.94
N LYS A 30 0.78 -6.21 -8.09
CA LYS A 30 1.16 -7.63 -8.10
C LYS A 30 1.41 -8.11 -6.66
N MET A 31 1.02 -9.35 -6.37
CA MET A 31 1.26 -9.99 -5.06
C MET A 31 2.73 -9.92 -4.67
N HIS A 32 2.98 -9.63 -3.39
CA HIS A 32 4.31 -9.50 -2.78
C HIS A 32 5.20 -8.41 -3.37
N LYS A 33 4.66 -7.53 -4.22
CA LYS A 33 5.38 -6.36 -4.69
C LYS A 33 5.61 -5.41 -3.51
N THR A 34 6.82 -4.89 -3.45
CA THR A 34 7.24 -3.88 -2.48
C THR A 34 7.53 -2.59 -3.23
N ARG A 35 7.17 -1.44 -2.64
CA ARG A 35 7.44 -0.12 -3.20
C ARG A 35 7.80 0.85 -2.08
N GLU A 36 8.82 1.66 -2.33
CA GLU A 36 9.16 2.82 -1.51
C GLU A 36 8.30 4.01 -1.92
N LEU A 37 7.67 4.64 -0.93
CA LEU A 37 6.76 5.78 -1.09
C LEU A 37 7.16 6.88 -0.12
N GLU A 38 6.91 8.14 -0.50
CA GLU A 38 7.08 9.26 0.42
C GLU A 38 6.06 9.19 1.56
N ASP A 39 6.53 9.45 2.78
CA ASP A 39 5.68 9.48 3.96
C ASP A 39 4.84 10.75 4.01
N THR A 40 3.71 10.72 3.30
CA THR A 40 2.72 11.80 3.31
C THR A 40 1.43 11.35 4.01
N PRO A 41 0.67 12.29 4.62
CA PRO A 41 -0.64 11.98 5.20
C PRO A 41 -1.59 11.30 4.21
N SER A 42 -1.50 11.66 2.92
CA SER A 42 -2.26 11.05 1.83
C SER A 42 -1.93 9.57 1.65
N VAL A 43 -0.63 9.21 1.59
CA VAL A 43 -0.20 7.81 1.47
C VAL A 43 -0.61 7.00 2.70
N ARG A 44 -0.36 7.52 3.92
CA ARG A 44 -0.83 6.86 5.15
C ARG A 44 -2.35 6.69 5.19
N GLY A 45 -3.11 7.66 4.68
CA GLY A 45 -4.56 7.57 4.52
C GLY A 45 -5.00 6.44 3.58
N MET A 46 -4.32 6.26 2.45
CA MET A 46 -4.60 5.15 1.53
C MET A 46 -4.29 3.79 2.17
N ILE A 47 -3.17 3.65 2.86
CA ILE A 47 -2.78 2.41 3.57
C ILE A 47 -3.84 2.06 4.62
N ARG A 48 -4.30 3.04 5.42
CA ARG A 48 -5.34 2.85 6.44
C ARG A 48 -6.69 2.39 5.88
N LYS A 49 -6.98 2.63 4.59
CA LYS A 49 -8.21 2.11 3.94
C LYS A 49 -8.13 0.63 3.59
N ILE A 50 -6.93 0.06 3.48
CA ILE A 50 -6.69 -1.34 3.09
C ILE A 50 -5.69 -2.06 4.02
N PRO A 51 -5.87 -2.00 5.36
CA PRO A 51 -4.85 -2.45 6.32
C PRO A 51 -4.57 -3.96 6.26
N HIS A 52 -5.48 -4.74 5.70
CA HIS A 52 -5.36 -6.20 5.56
C HIS A 52 -4.77 -6.63 4.20
N LEU A 53 -4.49 -5.69 3.30
CA LEU A 53 -3.90 -5.98 1.98
C LEU A 53 -2.44 -5.56 1.90
N VAL A 54 -1.98 -4.71 2.82
CA VAL A 54 -0.65 -4.11 2.81
C VAL A 54 0.03 -4.23 4.17
N GLU A 55 1.35 -4.24 4.16
CA GLU A 55 2.21 -4.25 5.32
C GLU A 55 3.32 -3.20 5.12
N ILE A 56 3.64 -2.46 6.18
CA ILE A 56 4.79 -1.54 6.18
C ILE A 56 6.00 -2.36 6.64
N VAL A 57 6.99 -2.51 5.76
CA VAL A 57 8.18 -3.33 6.00
C VAL A 57 9.30 -2.51 6.64
N GLU A 58 9.40 -1.23 6.28
CA GLU A 58 10.46 -0.34 6.75
C GLU A 58 9.92 1.10 6.80
N GLU A 59 10.29 1.83 7.85
CA GLU A 59 10.09 3.28 7.94
C GLU A 59 11.47 3.94 8.05
N LYS A 60 11.83 4.76 7.06
CA LYS A 60 13.07 5.54 7.03
C LYS A 60 12.73 6.98 7.34
N ALA A 61 13.07 7.44 8.55
CA ALA A 61 12.81 8.79 9.03
C ALA A 61 13.82 9.81 8.47
#